data_AF-A0A2N0R4N8-F1
#
_entry.id   AF-A0A2N0R4N8-F1
#
_cell.length_a   1.000
_cell.length_b   1.000
_cell.length_c   1.000
_cell.angle_alpha   90.00
_cell.angle_beta   90.00
_cell.angle_gamma   90.00
#
_symmetry.space_group_name_H-M   'P 1'
#
loop_
_entity.id
_entity.type
_entity.pdbx_description
1 polymer ?
#
loop_
_entity_poly.entity_id
_entity_poly.type
_entity_poly.pdbx_seq_one_letter_code
_entity_poly.pdbx_strand_id
1 'polypeptide(L)'
;MTNLHHSDESARNPENDCIMYRISACEDENLNENYSQLNNVLLEIHFYEYIDIKQYLPTDVMKRYRFIKELQLTFPIGIYRYYQGNYLGTINYVWRIPENEEQNETLKARMLARINKELPHYFTRQMRKNVLNKYSYIQKVTPAVLRMLHFDLTGNAAVTSDAISHDVEERLRLMLSLADPNIIFDLRTNNGFKGTKFNVFWDEMDAYFNEQVL
;
A
#
# COMPACT_ATOMS: atom_id res chain seq x y z
N MET A 1 0.62 5.52 21.11
CA MET A 1 -0.39 5.48 20.02
C MET A 1 -1.17 6.79 19.87
N THR A 2 -1.27 7.66 20.88
CA THR A 2 -2.01 8.92 20.82
C THR A 2 -1.45 9.97 19.84
N ASN A 3 -0.12 10.09 19.72
CA ASN A 3 0.49 11.15 18.88
C ASN A 3 0.17 11.03 17.39
N LEU A 4 -0.02 9.82 16.87
CA LEU A 4 -0.20 9.58 15.44
C LEU A 4 -1.61 9.93 14.96
N HIS A 5 -2.61 9.85 15.85
CA HIS A 5 -3.99 10.21 15.53
C HIS A 5 -4.23 11.71 15.42
N HIS A 6 -3.34 12.51 16.01
CA HIS A 6 -3.39 13.97 16.05
C HIS A 6 -2.33 14.63 15.15
N SER A 7 -1.51 13.84 14.45
CA SER A 7 -0.47 14.36 13.55
C SER A 7 -1.05 14.81 12.21
N ASP A 8 -0.56 15.94 11.71
CA ASP A 8 -0.82 16.43 10.36
C ASP A 8 0.13 15.81 9.30
N GLU A 9 1.11 15.01 9.74
CA GLU A 9 2.00 14.25 8.86
C GLU A 9 1.42 12.88 8.53
N SER A 10 1.90 12.26 7.44
CA SER A 10 1.50 10.92 7.00
C SER A 10 1.56 9.91 8.15
N ALA A 11 0.59 9.00 8.21
CA ALA A 11 0.57 7.94 9.22
C ALA A 11 1.78 6.99 9.12
N ARG A 12 2.39 6.93 7.93
CA ARG A 12 3.60 6.17 7.67
C ARG A 12 4.55 6.98 6.83
N ASN A 13 5.83 6.92 7.16
CA ASN A 13 6.87 7.60 6.40
C ASN A 13 8.06 6.66 6.14
N PRO A 14 8.78 6.85 5.01
CA PRO A 14 9.97 6.07 4.71
C PRO A 14 11.04 6.13 5.81
N GLU A 15 11.14 7.25 6.53
CA GLU A 15 12.18 7.46 7.53
C GLU A 15 12.07 6.52 8.73
N ASN A 16 10.84 6.21 9.15
CA ASN A 16 10.56 5.43 10.36
C ASN A 16 9.96 4.06 10.07
N ASP A 17 9.33 3.87 8.91
CA ASP A 17 8.58 2.67 8.56
C ASP A 17 9.24 1.86 7.42
N CYS A 18 10.55 2.00 7.24
CA CYS A 18 11.31 1.15 6.32
C CYS A 18 12.52 0.50 6.97
N ILE A 19 12.94 -0.62 6.40
CA ILE A 19 14.26 -1.19 6.62
C ILE A 19 14.94 -1.44 5.28
N MET A 20 16.25 -1.23 5.25
CA MET A 20 17.08 -1.55 4.09
C MET A 20 18.20 -2.48 4.52
N TYR A 21 18.40 -3.56 3.76
CA TYR A 21 19.46 -4.52 4.04
C TYR A 21 19.94 -5.20 2.76
N ARG A 22 21.12 -5.82 2.83
CA ARG A 22 21.75 -6.53 1.71
C ARG A 22 21.58 -8.04 1.89
N ILE A 23 21.39 -8.74 0.79
CA ILE A 23 21.52 -10.21 0.72
C ILE A 23 22.72 -10.54 -0.18
N SER A 24 23.57 -11.46 0.28
CA SER A 24 24.69 -11.99 -0.50
C SER A 24 24.19 -12.92 -1.61
N ALA A 25 24.98 -13.07 -2.67
CA ALA A 25 24.68 -14.05 -3.71
C ALA A 25 24.58 -15.46 -3.12
N CYS A 26 23.62 -16.23 -3.61
CA CYS A 26 23.59 -17.68 -3.47
C CYS A 26 24.32 -18.32 -4.66
N GLU A 27 24.88 -19.51 -4.47
CA GLU A 27 25.44 -20.29 -5.57
C GLU A 27 24.34 -20.67 -6.58
N ASP A 28 24.66 -20.63 -7.88
CA ASP A 28 23.69 -20.93 -8.95
C ASP A 28 23.01 -22.30 -8.75
N GLU A 29 23.76 -23.31 -8.30
CA GLU A 29 23.26 -24.67 -8.04
C GLU A 29 22.25 -24.74 -6.89
N ASN A 30 22.24 -23.74 -6.01
CA ASN A 30 21.38 -23.65 -4.83
C ASN A 30 20.17 -22.71 -5.04
N LEU A 31 20.05 -22.09 -6.23
CA LEU A 31 18.91 -21.23 -6.54
C LEU A 31 17.62 -22.04 -6.63
N ASN A 32 16.72 -21.79 -5.69
CA ASN A 32 15.37 -22.35 -5.71
C ASN A 32 14.57 -21.81 -6.91
N GLU A 33 13.93 -22.70 -7.65
CA GLU A 33 13.13 -22.41 -8.85
C GLU A 33 12.08 -21.31 -8.65
N ASN A 34 11.56 -21.17 -7.42
CA ASN A 34 10.61 -20.10 -7.09
C ASN A 34 11.16 -18.71 -7.38
N TYR A 35 12.47 -18.52 -7.35
CA TYR A 35 13.12 -17.22 -7.60
C TYR A 35 13.62 -17.05 -9.02
N SER A 36 13.60 -18.07 -9.88
CA SER A 36 14.21 -18.02 -11.21
C SER A 36 13.69 -16.88 -12.08
N GLN A 37 12.38 -16.61 -12.04
CA GLN A 37 11.80 -15.51 -12.81
C GLN A 37 12.32 -14.14 -12.32
N LEU A 38 12.32 -13.91 -11.01
CA LEU A 38 12.84 -12.68 -10.42
C LEU A 38 14.34 -12.52 -10.69
N ASN A 39 15.09 -13.63 -10.62
CA ASN A 39 16.52 -13.67 -10.89
C ASN A 39 16.84 -13.23 -12.32
N ASN A 40 16.17 -13.82 -13.31
CA ASN A 40 16.38 -13.51 -14.72
C ASN A 40 16.07 -12.04 -15.03
N VAL A 41 14.94 -11.52 -14.53
CA VAL A 41 14.58 -10.11 -14.76
C VAL A 41 15.59 -9.18 -14.10
N LEU A 42 16.05 -9.47 -12.88
CA LEU A 42 17.03 -8.64 -12.19
C LEU A 42 18.44 -8.72 -12.81
N LEU A 43 18.77 -9.79 -13.54
CA LEU A 43 20.03 -9.90 -14.29
C LEU A 43 20.07 -8.95 -15.48
N GLU A 44 18.92 -8.73 -16.13
CA GLU A 44 18.80 -7.90 -17.34
C GLU A 44 18.78 -6.39 -17.03
N ILE A 45 18.38 -6.00 -15.81
CA ILE A 45 18.36 -4.58 -15.42
C ILE A 45 19.73 -4.08 -14.97
N HIS A 46 19.92 -2.76 -15.08
CA HIS A 46 21.12 -2.08 -14.64
C HIS A 46 21.23 -2.05 -13.11
N PHE A 47 22.46 -1.91 -12.59
CA PHE A 47 22.68 -1.70 -11.15
C PHE A 47 21.89 -0.49 -10.64
N TYR A 48 21.33 -0.61 -9.44
CA TYR A 48 20.49 0.42 -8.80
C TYR A 48 19.20 0.80 -9.57
N GLU A 49 18.79 0.00 -10.57
CA GLU A 49 17.38 -0.05 -10.98
C GLU A 49 16.64 -1.06 -10.10
N TYR A 50 15.41 -0.71 -9.70
CA TYR A 50 14.66 -1.47 -8.70
C TYR A 50 13.37 -2.04 -9.27
N ILE A 51 12.89 -3.11 -8.63
CA ILE A 51 11.64 -3.79 -9.00
C ILE A 51 10.82 -4.02 -7.73
N ASP A 52 9.51 -3.77 -7.80
CA ASP A 52 8.55 -4.25 -6.78
C ASP A 52 8.35 -5.76 -6.95
N ILE A 53 8.70 -6.54 -5.92
CA ILE A 53 8.60 -8.00 -6.02
C ILE A 53 7.15 -8.50 -5.98
N LYS A 54 6.17 -7.64 -5.71
CA LYS A 54 4.75 -8.00 -5.56
C LYS A 54 4.23 -8.93 -6.65
N GLN A 55 4.65 -8.72 -7.90
CA GLN A 55 4.22 -9.51 -9.05
C GLN A 55 4.79 -10.94 -9.10
N TYR A 56 5.86 -11.22 -8.35
CA TYR A 56 6.48 -12.54 -8.25
C TYR A 56 6.05 -13.29 -6.98
N LEU A 57 5.28 -12.65 -6.10
CA LEU A 57 4.85 -13.25 -4.85
C LEU A 57 3.76 -14.31 -5.10
N PRO A 58 3.86 -15.49 -4.46
CA PRO A 58 2.79 -16.47 -4.46
C PRO A 58 1.46 -15.89 -3.93
N THR A 59 0.34 -16.43 -4.42
CA THR A 59 -1.01 -16.06 -3.94
C THR A 59 -1.25 -16.55 -2.52
N ASP A 60 -0.72 -17.73 -2.18
CA ASP A 60 -0.82 -18.31 -0.83
C ASP A 60 -0.02 -17.50 0.19
N VAL A 61 -0.64 -17.24 1.34
CA VAL A 61 -0.08 -16.36 2.39
C VAL A 61 1.20 -16.93 3.00
N MET A 62 1.24 -18.25 3.26
CA MET A 62 2.40 -18.89 3.89
C MET A 62 3.56 -19.00 2.91
N LYS A 63 3.27 -19.34 1.64
CA LYS A 63 4.28 -19.34 0.57
C LYS A 63 4.83 -17.94 0.33
N ARG A 64 3.98 -16.90 0.35
CA ARG A 64 4.42 -15.51 0.25
C ARG A 64 5.36 -15.12 1.39
N TYR A 65 5.00 -15.45 2.62
CA TYR A 65 5.85 -15.18 3.78
C TYR A 65 7.21 -15.87 3.64
N ARG A 66 7.24 -17.16 3.27
CA ARG A 66 8.48 -17.89 3.03
C ARG A 66 9.29 -17.27 1.90
N PHE A 67 8.66 -16.97 0.76
CA PHE A 67 9.31 -16.33 -0.39
C PHE A 67 10.09 -15.07 0.02
N ILE A 68 9.45 -14.19 0.79
CA ILE A 68 10.02 -12.92 1.26
C ILE A 68 11.13 -13.14 2.29
N LYS A 69 10.98 -14.13 3.17
CA LYS A 69 11.93 -14.43 4.25
C LYS A 69 13.19 -15.13 3.75
N GLU A 70 13.03 -16.03 2.79
CA GLU A 70 14.08 -16.90 2.25
C GLU A 70 14.56 -16.41 0.87
N LEU A 71 14.32 -15.13 0.56
CA LEU A 71 14.70 -14.54 -0.72
C LEU A 71 16.19 -14.73 -1.00
N GLN A 72 16.48 -15.37 -2.12
CA GLN A 72 17.84 -15.66 -2.58
C GLN A 72 17.93 -15.45 -4.10
N LEU A 73 19.06 -14.92 -4.56
CA LEU A 73 19.37 -14.67 -5.96
C LEU A 73 20.85 -14.94 -6.20
N THR A 74 21.25 -15.07 -7.46
CA THR A 74 22.60 -15.50 -7.85
C THR A 74 23.64 -14.38 -7.85
N PHE A 75 23.25 -13.20 -7.36
CA PHE A 75 24.10 -12.01 -7.25
C PHE A 75 23.69 -11.20 -6.03
N PRO A 76 24.57 -10.32 -5.51
CA PRO A 76 24.24 -9.50 -4.37
C PRO A 76 23.11 -8.51 -4.69
N ILE A 77 22.16 -8.41 -3.76
CA ILE A 77 21.02 -7.50 -3.90
C ILE A 77 20.84 -6.59 -2.69
N GLY A 78 20.29 -5.41 -2.95
CA GLY A 78 19.73 -4.54 -1.94
C GLY A 78 18.24 -4.76 -1.85
N ILE A 79 17.72 -4.71 -0.63
CA ILE A 79 16.30 -4.83 -0.35
C ILE A 79 15.87 -3.59 0.41
N TYR A 80 14.79 -2.98 -0.06
CA TYR A 80 14.05 -1.95 0.66
C TYR A 80 12.68 -2.50 1.02
N ARG A 81 12.40 -2.60 2.32
CA ARG A 81 11.12 -3.08 2.85
C ARG A 81 10.41 -1.95 3.55
N TYR A 82 9.21 -1.63 3.08
CA TYR A 82 8.33 -0.63 3.67
C TYR A 82 7.14 -1.28 4.38
N TYR A 83 6.93 -0.89 5.62
CA TYR A 83 5.85 -1.35 6.47
C TYR A 83 4.67 -0.38 6.36
N GLN A 84 3.73 -0.70 5.46
CA GLN A 84 2.51 0.10 5.28
C GLN A 84 1.64 0.15 6.56
N GLY A 85 1.81 -0.81 7.47
CA GLY A 85 0.90 -1.02 8.59
C GLY A 85 -0.44 -1.60 8.12
N ASN A 86 -1.13 -2.31 9.01
CA ASN A 86 -2.34 -3.11 8.74
C ASN A 86 -2.07 -4.46 8.03
N TYR A 87 -3.15 -5.12 7.61
CA TYR A 87 -3.19 -6.43 6.96
C TYR A 87 -2.68 -6.43 5.50
N LEU A 88 -2.35 -5.26 4.94
CA LEU A 88 -1.90 -5.11 3.55
C LEU A 88 -0.47 -5.63 3.32
N GLY A 89 0.28 -5.89 4.40
CA GLY A 89 1.62 -6.48 4.36
C GLY A 89 2.72 -5.43 4.17
N THR A 90 3.81 -5.83 3.52
CA THR A 90 4.97 -4.98 3.25
C THR A 90 5.17 -4.80 1.76
N ILE A 91 5.57 -3.59 1.34
CA ILE A 91 6.12 -3.39 -0.01
C ILE A 91 7.60 -3.73 0.05
N ASN A 92 8.09 -4.48 -0.93
CA ASN A 92 9.49 -4.89 -0.98
C ASN A 92 10.03 -4.58 -2.37
N TYR A 93 10.96 -3.64 -2.43
CA TYR A 93 11.72 -3.34 -3.64
C TYR A 93 13.09 -4.01 -3.56
N VAL A 94 13.56 -4.49 -4.69
CA VAL A 94 14.86 -5.16 -4.82
C VAL A 94 15.62 -4.62 -6.01
N TRP A 95 16.94 -4.52 -5.87
CA TRP A 95 17.84 -4.10 -6.96
C TRP A 95 19.17 -4.84 -6.87
N ARG A 96 19.84 -4.92 -8.01
CA ARG A 96 21.18 -5.50 -8.11
C ARG A 96 22.23 -4.54 -7.60
N ILE A 97 23.18 -5.05 -6.81
CA ILE A 97 24.34 -4.32 -6.30
C ILE A 97 25.62 -4.87 -6.96
N PRO A 98 26.59 -4.02 -7.33
CA PRO A 98 27.90 -4.49 -7.77
C PRO A 98 28.63 -5.28 -6.67
N GLU A 99 29.47 -6.22 -7.05
CA GLU A 99 30.27 -7.01 -6.08
C GLU A 99 31.36 -6.18 -5.40
N ASN A 100 31.86 -5.14 -6.09
CA ASN A 100 32.91 -4.25 -5.58
C ASN A 100 32.45 -3.40 -4.39
N GLU A 101 33.38 -3.11 -3.48
CA GLU A 101 33.11 -2.38 -2.22
C GLU A 101 32.69 -0.91 -2.42
N GLU A 102 33.12 -0.27 -3.51
CA GLU A 102 32.76 1.13 -3.81
C GLU A 102 31.35 1.23 -4.38
N GLN A 103 30.36 1.23 -3.48
CA GLN A 103 28.98 1.53 -3.84
C GLN A 103 28.85 2.98 -4.31
N ASN A 104 28.13 3.17 -5.43
CA ASN A 104 27.80 4.50 -5.89
C ASN A 104 26.65 5.07 -5.04
N GLU A 105 27.01 5.74 -3.95
CA GLU A 105 26.06 6.35 -3.02
C GLU A 105 25.13 7.38 -3.70
N THR A 106 25.59 8.02 -4.78
CA THR A 106 24.74 8.96 -5.55
C THR A 106 23.64 8.22 -6.30
N LEU A 107 23.95 7.11 -6.99
CA LEU A 107 22.94 6.30 -7.69
C LEU A 107 21.95 5.68 -6.71
N LYS A 108 22.45 5.18 -5.57
CA LYS A 108 21.63 4.65 -4.49
C LYS A 108 20.67 5.70 -3.93
N ALA A 109 21.16 6.91 -3.62
CA ALA A 109 20.31 8.00 -3.12
C ALA A 109 19.24 8.40 -4.15
N ARG A 110 19.59 8.47 -5.44
CA ARG A 110 18.62 8.76 -6.52
C ARG A 110 17.56 7.68 -6.65
N MET A 111 17.94 6.41 -6.56
CA MET A 111 17.00 5.28 -6.58
C MET A 111 16.07 5.31 -5.37
N LEU A 112 16.59 5.53 -4.16
CA LEU A 112 15.75 5.66 -2.95
C LEU A 112 14.78 6.85 -3.05
N ALA A 113 15.22 7.96 -3.62
CA ALA A 113 14.32 9.11 -3.86
C ALA A 113 13.20 8.79 -4.87
N ARG A 114 13.44 7.91 -5.86
CA ARG A 114 12.41 7.42 -6.77
C ARG A 114 11.43 6.48 -6.05
N ILE A 115 11.93 5.50 -5.30
CA ILE A 115 11.11 4.59 -4.48
C ILE A 115 10.21 5.40 -3.54
N ASN A 116 10.77 6.36 -2.80
CA ASN A 116 10.01 7.15 -1.83
C ASN A 116 8.86 7.96 -2.46
N LYS A 117 8.98 8.35 -3.73
CA LYS A 117 7.89 9.03 -4.46
C LYS A 117 6.77 8.09 -4.89
N GLU A 118 7.07 6.80 -5.08
CA GLU A 118 6.09 5.78 -5.47
C GLU A 118 5.37 5.16 -4.27
N LEU A 119 5.91 5.34 -3.05
CA LEU A 119 5.30 4.79 -1.85
C LEU A 119 3.91 5.39 -1.59
N PRO A 120 2.96 4.57 -1.12
CA PRO A 120 1.62 5.03 -0.82
C PRO A 120 1.63 6.04 0.34
N HIS A 121 0.87 7.11 0.18
CA HIS A 121 0.65 8.11 1.21
C HIS A 121 -0.63 7.79 2.00
N TYR A 122 -0.52 7.61 3.32
CA TYR A 122 -1.66 7.25 4.17
C TYR A 122 -2.04 8.39 5.11
N PHE A 123 -3.26 8.88 4.96
CA PHE A 123 -3.81 9.94 5.80
C PHE A 123 -4.02 9.46 7.24
N THR A 124 -3.52 10.21 8.21
CA THR A 124 -3.88 10.05 9.62
C THR A 124 -5.35 10.42 9.84
N ARG A 125 -5.86 10.09 11.03
CA ARG A 125 -7.21 10.51 11.42
C ARG A 125 -7.36 12.03 11.42
N GLN A 126 -6.33 12.76 11.86
CA GLN A 126 -6.33 14.22 11.84
C GLN A 126 -6.31 14.76 10.42
N MET A 127 -5.47 14.23 9.53
CA MET A 127 -5.46 14.64 8.12
C MET A 127 -6.81 14.41 7.44
N ARG A 128 -7.47 13.26 7.70
CA ARG A 128 -8.83 13.00 7.19
C ARG A 128 -9.84 14.02 7.71
N LYS A 129 -9.79 14.36 9.00
CA LYS A 129 -10.63 15.41 9.59
C LYS A 129 -10.36 16.77 8.96
N ASN A 130 -9.10 17.13 8.77
CA ASN A 130 -8.72 18.42 8.17
C ASN A 130 -9.25 18.52 6.74
N VAL A 131 -9.13 17.45 5.94
CA VAL A 131 -9.73 17.39 4.61
C VAL A 131 -11.25 17.57 4.71
N LEU A 132 -11.98 16.75 5.48
CA LEU A 132 -13.43 16.90 5.59
C LEU A 132 -13.86 18.30 6.07
N ASN A 133 -13.17 18.89 7.04
CA ASN A 133 -13.42 20.23 7.53
C ASN A 133 -13.20 21.32 6.46
N LYS A 134 -12.23 21.12 5.55
CA LYS A 134 -11.98 22.04 4.43
C LYS A 134 -13.17 22.08 3.46
N TYR A 135 -13.84 20.96 3.25
CA TYR A 135 -14.95 20.83 2.29
C TYR A 135 -16.35 20.93 2.93
N SER A 136 -16.46 20.98 4.26
CA SER A 136 -17.76 20.98 4.97
C SER A 136 -18.64 22.19 4.67
N TYR A 137 -18.06 23.33 4.33
CA TYR A 137 -18.77 24.57 4.02
C TYR A 137 -19.26 24.66 2.56
N ILE A 138 -18.95 23.66 1.72
CA ILE A 138 -19.28 23.69 0.30
C ILE A 138 -20.73 23.24 0.10
N GLN A 139 -21.61 24.19 -0.24
CA GLN A 139 -23.03 23.92 -0.48
C GLN A 139 -23.30 23.17 -1.80
N LYS A 140 -22.46 23.39 -2.82
CA LYS A 140 -22.61 22.75 -4.13
C LYS A 140 -21.28 22.16 -4.59
N VAL A 141 -21.24 20.84 -4.69
CA VAL A 141 -20.07 20.10 -5.15
C VAL A 141 -19.96 20.23 -6.67
N THR A 142 -19.00 21.04 -7.13
CA THR A 142 -18.69 21.19 -8.57
C THR A 142 -17.57 20.23 -8.98
N PRO A 143 -17.39 19.94 -10.28
CA PRO A 143 -16.27 19.13 -10.75
C PRO A 143 -14.90 19.70 -10.34
N ALA A 144 -14.77 21.02 -10.23
CA ALA A 144 -13.53 21.65 -9.75
C ALA A 144 -13.25 21.33 -8.28
N VAL A 145 -14.28 21.31 -7.44
CA VAL A 145 -14.17 20.91 -6.03
C VAL A 145 -13.78 19.44 -5.92
N LEU A 146 -14.35 18.55 -6.74
CA LEU A 146 -13.99 17.13 -6.75
C LEU A 146 -12.55 16.89 -7.20
N ARG A 147 -12.07 17.65 -8.19
CA ARG A 147 -10.65 17.62 -8.57
C ARG A 147 -9.73 18.11 -7.46
N MET A 148 -10.09 19.19 -6.77
CA MET A 148 -9.31 19.69 -5.65
C MET A 148 -9.29 18.70 -4.49
N LEU A 149 -10.42 18.04 -4.21
CA LEU A 149 -10.53 17.01 -3.18
C LEU A 149 -9.71 15.78 -3.54
N HIS A 150 -9.79 15.32 -4.79
CA HIS A 150 -8.96 14.22 -5.29
C HIS A 150 -7.47 14.55 -5.18
N PHE A 151 -7.08 15.77 -5.56
CA PHE A 151 -5.72 16.25 -5.41
C PHE A 151 -5.28 16.26 -3.94
N ASP A 152 -6.07 16.84 -3.04
CA ASP A 152 -5.78 16.88 -1.60
C ASP A 152 -5.64 15.47 -1.00
N LEU A 153 -6.37 14.48 -1.53
CA LEU A 153 -6.34 13.08 -1.07
C LEU A 153 -5.23 12.23 -1.69
N THR A 154 -4.67 12.63 -2.84
CA THR A 154 -3.74 11.77 -3.60
C THR A 154 -2.40 12.43 -3.90
N GLY A 155 -2.29 13.75 -3.76
CA GLY A 155 -1.15 14.54 -4.20
C GLY A 155 -0.97 14.57 -5.73
N ASN A 156 -1.87 13.95 -6.51
CA ASN A 156 -1.68 13.79 -7.94
C ASN A 156 -2.20 15.01 -8.71
N ALA A 157 -1.27 15.90 -9.07
CA ALA A 157 -1.54 17.12 -9.84
C ALA A 157 -1.95 16.86 -11.31
N ALA A 158 -1.73 15.64 -11.83
CA ALA A 158 -2.04 15.29 -13.22
C ALA A 158 -3.55 15.22 -13.49
N VAL A 159 -4.39 15.17 -12.44
CA VAL A 159 -5.87 15.14 -12.54
C VAL A 159 -6.46 16.51 -12.97
N THR A 160 -5.61 17.46 -13.32
CA THR A 160 -6.01 18.78 -13.81
C THR A 160 -6.46 18.77 -15.28
N SER A 161 -6.07 17.78 -16.08
CA SER A 161 -6.41 17.71 -17.52
C SER A 161 -7.30 16.53 -17.94
N ASP A 162 -7.28 15.40 -17.23
CA ASP A 162 -8.10 14.24 -17.56
C ASP A 162 -9.30 14.09 -16.62
N ALA A 163 -10.46 13.78 -17.20
CA ALA A 163 -11.69 13.53 -16.46
C ALA A 163 -11.45 12.45 -15.41
N ILE A 164 -11.63 12.80 -14.13
CA ILE A 164 -11.76 11.80 -13.05
C ILE A 164 -12.79 10.78 -13.52
N SER A 165 -12.49 9.48 -13.36
CA SER A 165 -13.46 8.46 -13.77
C SER A 165 -14.76 8.64 -13.01
N HIS A 166 -15.88 8.34 -13.66
CA HIS A 166 -17.21 8.48 -13.05
C HIS A 166 -17.30 7.76 -11.68
N ASP A 167 -16.68 6.59 -11.53
CA ASP A 167 -16.64 5.85 -10.26
C ASP A 167 -15.90 6.62 -9.14
N VAL A 168 -14.76 7.24 -9.46
CA VAL A 168 -14.02 8.05 -8.47
C VAL A 168 -14.82 9.30 -8.12
N GLU A 169 -15.47 9.94 -9.09
CA GLU A 169 -16.33 11.11 -8.85
C GLU A 169 -17.48 10.78 -7.89
N GLU A 170 -18.18 9.66 -8.12
CA GLU A 170 -19.26 9.18 -7.27
C GLU A 170 -18.78 8.84 -5.85
N ARG A 171 -17.63 8.20 -5.70
CA ARG A 171 -17.04 7.91 -4.37
C ARG A 171 -16.69 9.17 -3.60
N LEU A 172 -16.15 10.19 -4.29
CA LEU A 172 -15.82 11.48 -3.66
C LEU A 172 -17.09 12.22 -3.24
N ARG A 173 -18.14 12.21 -4.07
CA ARG A 173 -19.46 12.74 -3.70
C ARG A 173 -20.03 12.01 -2.49
N LEU A 174 -19.97 10.68 -2.50
CA LEU A 174 -20.43 9.86 -1.39
C LEU A 174 -19.69 10.22 -0.11
N MET A 175 -18.36 10.35 -0.16
CA MET A 175 -17.55 10.77 0.98
C MET A 175 -17.98 12.13 1.56
N LEU A 176 -18.24 13.12 0.70
CA LEU A 176 -18.72 14.44 1.13
C LEU A 176 -20.14 14.38 1.70
N SER A 177 -21.04 13.61 1.09
CA SER A 177 -22.44 13.49 1.53
C SER A 177 -22.58 12.81 2.89
N LEU A 178 -21.71 11.83 3.16
CA LEU A 178 -21.73 11.08 4.40
C LEU A 178 -21.09 11.83 5.56
N ALA A 179 -20.23 12.82 5.27
CA ALA A 179 -19.54 13.71 6.21
C ALA A 179 -18.86 13.03 7.42
N ASP A 180 -18.74 11.70 7.42
CA ASP A 180 -18.26 10.94 8.57
C ASP A 180 -16.83 10.44 8.34
N PRO A 181 -15.84 10.96 9.09
CA PRO A 181 -14.47 10.47 9.06
C PRO A 181 -14.31 9.00 9.48
N ASN A 182 -15.36 8.38 10.05
CA ASN A 182 -15.40 6.97 10.46
C ASN A 182 -16.17 6.05 9.49
N ILE A 183 -16.79 6.57 8.41
CA ILE A 183 -17.53 5.77 7.42
C ILE A 183 -16.64 5.01 6.44
N ILE A 184 -15.32 5.17 6.53
CA ILE A 184 -14.42 4.08 6.15
C ILE A 184 -14.65 2.99 7.18
N PHE A 185 -15.64 2.11 6.92
CA PHE A 185 -15.93 0.95 7.73
C PHE A 185 -14.61 0.28 8.09
N ASP A 186 -14.25 0.29 9.38
CA ASP A 186 -13.11 -0.48 9.85
C ASP A 186 -13.52 -1.95 9.90
N LEU A 187 -13.59 -2.58 8.72
CA LEU A 187 -13.87 -4.00 8.57
C LEU A 187 -12.77 -4.88 9.17
N ARG A 188 -11.74 -4.34 9.84
CA ARG A 188 -10.80 -5.15 10.63
C ARG A 188 -11.48 -5.87 11.79
N THR A 189 -12.60 -5.37 12.31
CA THR A 189 -13.46 -6.14 13.21
C THR A 189 -14.07 -7.37 12.54
N ASN A 190 -14.17 -7.37 11.20
CA ASN A 190 -14.71 -8.46 10.40
C ASN A 190 -13.63 -9.32 9.72
N ASN A 191 -12.41 -8.81 9.54
CA ASN A 191 -11.29 -9.51 8.87
C ASN A 191 -10.57 -10.51 9.79
N GLY A 192 -11.30 -11.47 10.34
CA GLY A 192 -10.66 -12.57 11.06
C GLY A 192 -11.57 -13.58 11.73
N PHE A 193 -12.88 -13.36 11.80
CA PHE A 193 -13.74 -14.31 12.50
C PHE A 193 -14.22 -15.42 11.56
N LYS A 194 -13.52 -16.55 11.57
CA LYS A 194 -13.95 -17.84 10.99
C LYS A 194 -14.65 -18.73 12.05
N GLY A 195 -15.31 -18.14 13.03
CA GLY A 195 -16.07 -18.88 14.04
C GLY A 195 -17.57 -18.80 13.79
N THR A 196 -18.32 -19.76 14.32
CA THR A 196 -19.79 -19.84 14.22
C THR A 196 -20.51 -18.88 15.18
N LYS A 197 -19.79 -18.05 15.94
CA LYS A 197 -20.33 -17.16 17.00
C LYS A 197 -21.39 -16.18 16.49
N PHE A 198 -21.34 -15.81 15.22
CA PHE A 198 -22.31 -14.89 14.61
C PHE A 198 -23.32 -15.59 13.71
N ASN A 199 -23.34 -16.92 13.63
CA ASN A 199 -24.33 -17.64 12.84
C ASN A 199 -25.74 -17.34 13.34
N VAL A 200 -25.96 -17.33 14.66
CA VAL A 200 -27.25 -16.95 15.25
C VAL A 200 -27.70 -15.56 14.80
N PHE A 201 -26.78 -14.59 14.67
CA PHE A 201 -27.14 -13.26 14.16
C PHE A 201 -27.56 -13.29 12.68
N TRP A 202 -26.83 -14.05 11.84
CA TRP A 202 -27.17 -14.17 10.42
C TRP A 202 -28.44 -14.99 10.18
N ASP A 203 -28.64 -16.06 10.96
CA ASP A 203 -29.83 -16.91 10.91
C ASP A 203 -31.08 -16.13 11.34
N GLU A 204 -30.99 -15.30 12.39
CA GLU A 204 -32.09 -14.42 12.84
C GLU A 204 -32.34 -13.27 11.86
N MET A 205 -31.30 -12.72 11.23
CA MET A 205 -31.46 -11.72 10.15
C MET A 205 -32.16 -12.31 8.94
N ASP A 206 -31.76 -13.49 8.49
CA ASP A 206 -32.42 -14.21 7.40
C ASP A 206 -33.88 -14.53 7.77
N ALA A 207 -34.15 -14.97 9.00
CA ALA A 207 -35.52 -15.19 9.47
C ALA A 207 -36.35 -13.90 9.42
N TYR A 208 -35.84 -12.80 9.95
CA TYR A 208 -36.52 -11.50 9.97
C TYR A 208 -36.88 -10.98 8.56
N PHE A 209 -35.96 -11.09 7.59
CA PHE A 209 -36.25 -10.66 6.22
C PHE A 209 -37.18 -11.60 5.47
N ASN A 210 -37.14 -12.90 5.76
CA ASN A 210 -38.05 -13.87 5.17
C ASN A 210 -39.46 -13.83 5.79
N GLU A 211 -39.61 -13.39 7.04
CA GLU A 211 -40.90 -13.13 7.67
C GLU A 211 -41.63 -11.90 7.08
N GLN A 212 -40.90 -10.93 6.50
CA GLN A 212 -41.52 -9.75 5.85
C GLN A 212 -41.96 -9.98 4.40
N VAL A 213 -41.83 -11.20 3.88
CA VAL A 213 -42.25 -11.59 2.52
C VAL A 213 -43.53 -12.45 2.51
N LEU A 214 -44.19 -12.61 3.66
CA LEU A 214 -45.52 -13.21 3.81
C LEU A 214 -46.54 -12.19 4.34
#